data_AF-A0A353Q3Z1-F1
#
_entry.id   AF-A0A353Q3Z1-F1
#
_cell.length_a   1.000
_cell.length_b   1.000
_cell.length_c   1.000
_cell.angle_alpha   90.00
_cell.angle_beta   90.00
_cell.angle_gamma   90.00
#
_symmetry.space_group_name_H-M   'P 1'
#
loop_
_entity.id
_entity.type
_entity.pdbx_description
1 polymer ?
#
loop_
_entity_poly.entity_id
_entity_poly.type
_entity_poly.pdbx_seq_one_letter_code
_entity_poly.pdbx_strand_id
1 'polypeptide(L)'
;VFNIREQLFKHVEHLSLSFFDKNPVGRLVTRLTNDIESINEMYTDVLVNLFKDLFLITFIIIAMFMLDRKLAMITVCVIPIIIVLSLIFKKYDREAYRDVKVKIAKINSSLSENI
;
A
#
# COMPACT_ATOMS: atom_id res chain seq x y z
N VAL A 1 15.53 -0.53 7.48
CA VAL A 1 15.54 -0.11 6.05
C VAL A 1 16.91 0.35 5.57
N PHE A 2 17.62 1.22 6.30
CA PHE A 2 19.00 1.62 5.95
C PHE A 2 19.93 0.44 5.67
N ASN A 3 19.88 -0.61 6.51
CA ASN A 3 20.67 -1.82 6.33
C ASN A 3 20.32 -2.59 5.02
N ILE A 4 19.04 -2.68 4.66
CA ILE A 4 18.59 -3.36 3.42
C ILE A 4 19.07 -2.60 2.19
N ARG A 5 18.96 -1.26 2.19
CA ARG A 5 19.45 -0.41 1.11
C ARG A 5 20.95 -0.53 0.94
N GLU A 6 21.70 -0.49 2.03
CA GLU A 6 23.16 -0.61 2.02
C GLU A 6 23.63 -1.98 1.52
N GLN A 7 23.01 -3.08 1.99
CA GLN A 7 23.32 -4.43 1.54
C GLN A 7 23.06 -4.62 0.05
N LEU A 8 21.92 -4.14 -0.44
CA LEU A 8 21.58 -4.24 -1.86
C LEU A 8 22.44 -3.35 -2.74
N PHE A 9 22.82 -2.15 -2.28
CA PHE A 9 23.81 -1.31 -2.98
C PHE A 9 25.15 -2.02 -3.11
N LYS A 10 25.68 -2.52 -1.99
CA LYS A 10 26.94 -3.29 -1.98
C LYS A 10 26.84 -4.52 -2.89
N HIS A 11 25.72 -5.23 -2.88
CA HIS A 11 25.52 -6.39 -3.76
C HIS A 11 25.59 -5.99 -5.24
N VAL A 12 24.91 -4.90 -5.63
CA VAL A 12 24.89 -4.43 -7.02
C VAL A 12 26.27 -3.97 -7.48
N GLU A 13 27.04 -3.29 -6.64
CA GLU A 13 28.40 -2.85 -6.96
C GLU A 13 29.37 -4.01 -7.30
N HIS A 14 29.11 -5.21 -6.77
CA HIS A 14 29.94 -6.40 -7.01
C HIS A 14 29.45 -7.27 -8.18
N LEU A 15 28.42 -6.83 -8.92
CA LEU A 15 27.94 -7.56 -10.10
C LEU A 15 28.88 -7.38 -11.30
N SER A 16 28.95 -8.41 -12.14
CA SER A 16 29.79 -8.40 -13.35
C SER A 16 29.32 -7.33 -14.36
N LEU A 17 30.23 -6.77 -15.15
CA LEU A 17 29.90 -5.85 -16.25
C LEU A 17 28.84 -6.41 -17.23
N SER A 18 28.91 -7.71 -17.56
CA SER A 18 27.92 -8.37 -18.44
C SER A 18 26.49 -8.36 -17.88
N PHE A 19 26.32 -8.21 -16.56
CA PHE A 19 25.01 -8.04 -15.93
C PHE A 19 24.40 -6.68 -16.28
N PHE A 20 25.22 -5.63 -16.32
CA PHE A 20 24.79 -4.26 -16.61
C PHE A 20 24.50 -4.04 -18.11
N ASP A 21 25.11 -4.83 -18.99
CA ASP A 21 24.75 -4.85 -20.42
C ASP A 21 23.29 -5.28 -20.66
N LYS A 22 22.76 -6.14 -19.77
CA LYS A 22 21.38 -6.65 -19.84
C LYS A 22 20.42 -5.92 -18.90
N ASN A 23 20.92 -5.19 -17.91
CA ASN A 23 20.15 -4.50 -16.89
C ASN A 23 20.60 -3.04 -16.76
N PRO A 24 19.84 -2.08 -17.31
CA PRO A 24 20.20 -0.67 -17.24
C PRO A 24 20.39 -0.19 -15.79
N VAL A 25 21.51 0.47 -15.51
CA VAL A 25 21.87 0.96 -14.17
C VAL A 25 20.75 1.84 -13.58
N GLY A 26 20.14 2.71 -14.39
CA GLY A 26 19.02 3.55 -13.95
C GLY A 26 17.85 2.74 -13.39
N ARG A 27 17.50 1.59 -13.99
CA ARG A 27 16.44 0.70 -13.49
C ARG A 27 16.81 0.14 -12.12
N LEU A 28 18.07 -0.25 -11.92
CA LEU A 28 18.54 -0.79 -10.65
C LEU A 28 18.48 0.28 -9.56
N VAL A 29 18.94 1.50 -9.83
CA VAL A 29 18.87 2.63 -8.91
C VAL A 29 17.42 2.95 -8.54
N THR A 30 16.52 3.06 -9.53
CA THR A 30 15.09 3.32 -9.28
C THR A 30 14.45 2.25 -8.41
N ARG A 31 14.81 0.97 -8.58
CA ARG A 31 14.29 -0.11 -7.72
C ARG A 31 14.88 -0.06 -6.31
N LEU A 32 16.18 0.21 -6.17
CA LEU A 32 16.82 0.38 -4.87
C LEU A 32 16.29 1.57 -4.08
N THR A 33 15.84 2.64 -4.75
CA THR A 33 15.20 3.76 -4.08
C THR A 33 13.73 3.45 -3.81
N ASN A 34 12.95 3.23 -4.86
CA ASN A 34 11.48 3.24 -4.79
C ASN A 34 10.94 1.95 -4.17
N ASP A 35 11.41 0.77 -4.58
CA ASP A 35 10.88 -0.49 -4.06
C ASP A 35 11.23 -0.63 -2.56
N ILE A 36 12.44 -0.22 -2.15
CA ILE A 36 12.85 -0.24 -0.74
C ILE A 36 12.06 0.77 0.11
N GLU A 37 11.77 1.94 -0.45
CA GLU A 37 10.94 2.95 0.20
C GLU A 37 9.49 2.47 0.35
N SER A 38 8.88 1.89 -0.69
CA SER A 38 7.55 1.29 -0.60
C SER A 38 7.50 0.14 0.42
N ILE A 39 8.54 -0.68 0.54
CA ILE A 39 8.63 -1.71 1.59
C ILE A 39 8.71 -1.07 2.98
N ASN A 40 9.43 0.04 3.11
CA ASN A 40 9.52 0.80 4.37
C ASN A 40 8.14 1.31 4.79
N GLU A 41 7.46 2.04 3.91
CA GLU A 41 6.12 2.59 4.15
C GLU A 41 5.11 1.49 4.49
N MET A 42 5.15 0.36 3.77
CA MET A 42 4.29 -0.78 4.10
C MET A 42 4.55 -1.27 5.53
N TYR A 43 5.80 -1.32 5.97
CA TYR A 43 6.14 -1.78 7.32
C TYR A 43 5.77 -0.76 8.39
N THR A 44 6.16 0.51 8.24
CA THR A 44 5.98 1.54 9.27
C THR A 44 4.58 2.09 9.33
N ASP A 45 3.91 2.24 8.20
CA ASP A 45 2.65 2.98 8.13
C ASP A 45 1.48 2.05 7.94
N VAL A 46 1.60 1.02 7.12
CA VAL A 46 0.47 0.11 6.88
C VAL A 46 0.38 -0.94 7.96
N LEU A 47 1.44 -1.73 8.17
CA LEU A 47 1.40 -2.87 9.10
C LEU A 47 1.28 -2.41 10.56
N VAL A 48 2.14 -1.50 11.02
CA VAL A 48 2.13 -1.06 12.42
C VAL A 48 0.80 -0.41 12.79
N ASN A 49 0.26 0.48 11.94
CA ASN A 49 -1.03 1.09 12.22
C ASN A 49 -2.17 0.07 12.16
N LEU A 50 -2.15 -0.87 11.20
CA LEU A 50 -3.17 -1.91 11.12
C LEU A 50 -3.19 -2.79 12.38
N PHE A 51 -2.03 -3.18 12.91
CA PHE A 51 -1.97 -3.89 14.19
C PHE A 51 -2.49 -3.04 15.34
N LYS A 52 -2.02 -1.79 15.44
CA LYS A 52 -2.46 -0.84 16.48
C LYS A 52 -3.99 -0.68 16.47
N ASP A 53 -4.57 -0.45 15.30
CA ASP A 53 -6.01 -0.24 15.14
C ASP A 53 -6.80 -1.50 15.46
N LEU A 54 -6.30 -2.68 15.06
CA LEU A 54 -6.93 -3.95 15.40
C LEU A 54 -6.96 -4.17 16.92
N PHE A 55 -5.84 -3.93 17.61
CA PHE A 55 -5.79 -4.00 19.07
C PHE A 55 -6.73 -2.98 19.70
N LEU A 56 -6.69 -1.73 19.25
CA LEU A 56 -7.53 -0.65 19.77
C LEU A 56 -9.02 -1.00 19.66
N ILE A 57 -9.47 -1.43 18.47
CA ILE A 57 -10.87 -1.84 18.23
C ILE A 57 -11.24 -3.01 19.13
N THR A 58 -10.36 -4.02 19.25
CA THR A 58 -10.60 -5.20 20.09
C THR A 58 -10.77 -4.80 21.55
N PHE A 59 -9.88 -3.96 22.09
CA PHE A 59 -9.97 -3.46 23.46
C PHE A 59 -11.24 -2.63 23.70
N ILE A 60 -11.61 -1.75 22.76
CA ILE A 60 -12.83 -0.96 22.84
C ILE A 60 -14.05 -1.87 22.91
N ILE A 61 -14.14 -2.88 22.03
CA ILE A 61 -15.26 -3.82 22.00
C ILE A 61 -15.36 -4.55 23.35
N ILE A 62 -14.25 -5.11 23.85
CA ILE A 62 -14.23 -5.81 25.15
C ILE A 62 -14.69 -4.86 26.28
N ALA A 63 -14.14 -3.65 26.34
CA ALA A 63 -14.51 -2.67 27.36
C ALA A 63 -16.00 -2.30 27.30
N MET A 64 -16.55 -2.12 26.10
CA MET A 64 -17.98 -1.85 25.91
C MET A 64 -18.85 -3.01 26.41
N PHE A 65 -18.49 -4.26 26.11
CA PHE A 65 -19.21 -5.43 26.61
C PHE A 65 -19.12 -5.61 28.14
N MET A 66 -18.02 -5.16 28.76
CA MET A 66 -17.88 -5.14 30.21
C MET A 66 -18.75 -4.07 30.87
N LEU A 67 -18.95 -2.92 30.22
CA LEU A 67 -19.76 -1.82 30.73
C LEU A 67 -21.27 -2.08 30.55
N ASP A 68 -21.72 -2.28 29.32
CA ASP A 68 -23.14 -2.53 29.01
C ASP A 68 -23.27 -3.40 27.75
N ARG A 69 -23.75 -4.62 27.95
CA ARG A 69 -23.90 -5.61 26.87
C ARG A 69 -24.97 -5.21 25.85
N LYS A 70 -26.01 -4.49 26.26
CA LYS A 70 -27.12 -4.09 25.39
C LYS A 70 -26.67 -2.98 24.44
N LEU A 71 -25.99 -1.96 24.95
CA LEU A 71 -25.41 -0.90 24.12
C LEU A 71 -24.31 -1.46 23.20
N ALA A 72 -23.43 -2.34 23.70
CA ALA A 72 -22.39 -2.97 22.91
C ALA A 72 -22.95 -3.74 21.69
N MET A 73 -24.00 -4.55 21.88
CA MET A 73 -24.67 -5.27 20.78
C MET A 73 -25.21 -4.32 19.71
N ILE A 74 -25.85 -3.23 20.11
CA ILE A 74 -26.38 -2.23 19.17
C ILE A 74 -25.24 -1.59 18.37
N THR A 75 -24.14 -1.24 19.01
CA THR A 75 -22.97 -0.65 18.33
C THR A 75 -22.30 -1.63 17.38
N VAL A 76 -22.12 -2.90 17.78
CA VAL A 76 -21.51 -3.93 16.94
C VAL A 76 -22.33 -4.20 15.68
N CYS A 77 -23.67 -4.07 15.73
CA CYS A 77 -24.52 -4.18 14.55
C CYS A 77 -24.26 -3.10 13.48
N VAL A 78 -23.64 -1.98 13.82
CA VAL A 78 -23.26 -0.94 12.86
C VAL A 78 -22.03 -1.36 12.03
N ILE A 79 -21.13 -2.16 12.60
CA ILE A 79 -19.91 -2.63 11.94
C ILE A 79 -20.19 -3.36 10.61
N PRO A 80 -21.07 -4.39 10.53
CA PRO A 80 -21.35 -5.07 9.27
C PRO A 80 -21.96 -4.14 8.22
N ILE A 81 -22.77 -3.16 8.62
CA ILE A 81 -23.34 -2.16 7.70
C ILE A 81 -22.19 -1.34 7.06
N ILE A 82 -21.26 -0.86 7.88
CA ILE A 82 -20.08 -0.13 7.38
C ILE A 82 -19.25 -1.03 6.45
N ILE A 83 -19.00 -2.28 6.82
CA ILE A 83 -18.23 -3.23 5.97
C ILE A 83 -18.91 -3.40 4.61
N VAL A 84 -20.22 -3.62 4.57
CA VAL A 84 -20.97 -3.78 3.32
C VAL A 84 -20.86 -2.52 2.46
N LEU A 85 -21.08 -1.34 3.04
CA LEU A 85 -20.95 -0.07 2.33
C LEU A 85 -19.52 0.16 1.81
N SER A 86 -18.50 -0.14 2.61
CA SER A 86 -17.09 -0.04 2.21
C SER A 86 -16.76 -1.01 1.07
N LEU A 87 -17.28 -2.24 1.06
CA LEU A 87 -17.06 -3.20 -0.02
C LEU A 87 -17.72 -2.75 -1.33
N ILE A 88 -18.94 -2.21 -1.24
CA ILE A 88 -19.64 -1.63 -2.38
C ILE A 88 -18.84 -0.44 -2.92
N PHE A 89 -18.45 0.50 -2.05
CA PHE A 89 -17.65 1.67 -2.40
C PHE A 89 -16.33 1.28 -3.07
N LYS A 90 -15.60 0.30 -2.50
CA LYS A 90 -14.34 -0.21 -3.04
C LYS A 90 -14.48 -0.75 -4.47
N LYS A 91 -15.61 -1.35 -4.81
CA LYS A 91 -15.88 -1.83 -6.18
C LYS A 91 -15.94 -0.66 -7.16
N TYR A 92 -16.71 0.37 -6.84
CA TYR A 92 -16.85 1.57 -7.68
C TYR A 92 -15.55 2.36 -7.78
N ASP A 93 -14.84 2.51 -6.67
CA ASP A 93 -13.56 3.21 -6.61
C ASP A 93 -12.51 2.54 -7.51
N ARG A 94 -12.44 1.20 -7.49
CA ARG A 94 -11.53 0.44 -8.36
C ARG A 94 -11.82 0.64 -9.85
N GLU A 95 -13.10 0.70 -10.24
CA GLU A 95 -13.50 0.95 -11.62
C GLU A 95 -13.14 2.38 -12.05
N ALA A 96 -13.48 3.38 -11.23
CA ALA A 96 -13.14 4.79 -11.49
C ALA A 96 -11.63 5.00 -11.59
N TYR A 97 -10.84 4.39 -10.70
CA TYR A 97 -9.38 4.51 -10.72
C TYR A 97 -8.76 3.89 -11.98
N ARG A 98 -9.35 2.80 -12.49
CA ARG A 98 -8.93 2.20 -13.76
C ARG A 98 -9.19 3.15 -14.92
N ASP A 99 -10.35 3.80 -14.96
CA ASP A 99 -10.69 4.76 -16.01
C ASP A 99 -9.77 5.98 -15.99
N VAL A 100 -9.42 6.48 -14.80
CA VAL A 100 -8.42 7.55 -14.63
C VAL A 100 -7.07 7.14 -15.22
N LYS A 101 -6.57 5.93 -14.93
CA LYS A 101 -5.31 5.43 -15.50
C LYS A 101 -5.35 5.36 -17.03
N VAL A 102 -6.46 4.89 -17.61
CA VAL A 102 -6.63 4.80 -19.06
C VAL A 102 -6.61 6.20 -19.70
N LYS A 103 -7.28 7.19 -19.10
CA LYS A 103 -7.27 8.58 -19.60
C LYS A 103 -5.88 9.19 -19.54
N ILE A 104 -5.14 8.99 -18.45
CA ILE A 104 -3.76 9.47 -18.31
C ILE A 104 -2.85 8.84 -19.39
N ALA A 105 -2.99 7.53 -19.62
CA ALA A 105 -2.22 6.85 -20.66
C ALA A 105 -2.51 7.40 -22.07
N LYS A 106 -3.78 7.72 -22.37
CA LYS A 106 -4.16 8.32 -23.65
C LYS A 106 -3.55 9.71 -23.84
N ILE A 107 -3.60 10.56 -22.81
CA ILE A 107 -2.99 11.90 -22.84
C ILE A 107 -1.49 11.78 -23.10
N ASN A 108 -0.81 10.88 -22.40
CA ASN A 108 0.62 10.65 -22.58
C ASN A 108 0.95 10.14 -23.99
N SER A 109 0.16 9.22 -24.56
CA SER A 109 0.33 8.74 -25.95
C SER A 109 0.21 9.90 -26.94
N SER A 110 -0.83 10.71 -26.83
CA SER A 110 -1.04 11.84 -27.73
C SER A 110 0.09 12.88 -27.62
N LEU A 111 0.58 13.17 -26.41
CA LEU A 111 1.76 14.03 -26.26
C LEU A 111 2.99 13.44 -26.95
N SER A 112 3.27 12.15 -26.76
CA SER A 112 4.41 11.48 -27.40
C SER A 112 4.30 11.36 -28.92
N GLU A 113 3.09 11.35 -29.49
CA GLU A 113 2.85 11.32 -30.94
C GLU A 113 2.96 12.70 -31.59
N ASN A 114 2.76 13.79 -30.84
CA ASN A 114 2.81 15.17 -31.34
C ASN A 114 4.16 15.88 -31.09
N ILE A 115 5.13 15.19 -30.50
CA ILE A 115 6.53 15.62 -30.32
C ILE A 115 7.38 14.92 -31.37
#